data_AF-A0AAV4FFY6-F1
#
_entry.id   AF-A0AAV4FFY6-F1
#
_cell.length_a   1.000
_cell.length_b   1.000
_cell.length_c   1.000
_cell.angle_alpha   90.00
_cell.angle_beta   90.00
_cell.angle_gamma   90.00
#
_symmetry.space_group_name_H-M   'P 1'
#
loop_
_entity.id
_entity.type
_entity.pdbx_description
1 polymer ?
#
loop_
_entity_poly.entity_id
_entity_poly.type
_entity_poly.pdbx_seq_one_letter_code
_entity_poly.pdbx_strand_id
1 'polypeptide(L)'
;MDGFRVVKLEEVVRSIDVLITCTGNKNVVTRSHLDRLKNGCIVCNMGHSNTEIDVASLRTPELTWEKVRSQVEHIIWPDGKRIIMLAEGRLVNLSCSSVPSFVVSITATTQALALIELFNAPTGRYKQDVYLLPKKMGGRLVNLSCSSVPSFVVSITATTQALALIELFNAPTGRYKQDVYLLPKKMDEYVASLHLPNFDAHLTELTDDQAKYLGLNKAGPFKPNYYR
;
A
#
# COMPACT_ATOMS: atom_id res chain seq x y z
N MET A 1 8.58 20.71 5.67
CA MET A 1 9.66 20.08 4.88
C MET A 1 10.63 19.52 5.89
N ASP A 2 10.81 18.21 5.92
CA ASP A 2 11.40 17.50 7.07
C ASP A 2 12.94 17.53 7.10
N GLY A 3 13.55 18.48 6.39
CA GLY A 3 15.01 18.66 6.36
C GLY A 3 15.78 17.65 5.51
N PHE A 4 15.11 16.75 4.78
CA PHE A 4 15.77 15.77 3.93
C PHE A 4 16.40 16.40 2.67
N ARG A 5 17.62 15.96 2.37
CA ARG A 5 18.31 16.32 1.13
C ARG A 5 17.65 15.63 -0.06
N VAL A 6 17.18 16.41 -1.04
CA VAL A 6 16.60 15.91 -2.29
C VAL A 6 17.65 16.03 -3.38
N VAL A 7 18.10 14.89 -3.91
CA VAL A 7 19.13 14.78 -4.94
C VAL A 7 18.80 13.68 -5.91
N LYS A 8 19.38 13.75 -7.11
CA LYS A 8 19.29 12.65 -8.08
C LYS A 8 20.17 11.49 -7.64
N LEU A 9 19.72 10.26 -7.92
CA LEU A 9 20.43 9.05 -7.54
C LEU A 9 21.86 9.04 -8.11
N GLU A 10 22.04 9.49 -9.35
CA GLU A 10 23.32 9.51 -10.07
C GLU A 10 24.39 10.35 -9.38
N GLU A 11 24.00 11.36 -8.58
CA GLU A 11 24.89 12.24 -7.82
C GLU A 11 25.44 11.57 -6.55
N VAL A 12 24.68 10.64 -5.96
CA VAL A 12 24.99 10.03 -4.65
C VAL A 12 25.20 8.52 -4.69
N VAL A 13 24.98 7.86 -5.83
CA VAL A 13 25.00 6.39 -5.97
C VAL A 13 26.25 5.71 -5.39
N ARG A 14 27.42 6.38 -5.44
CA ARG A 14 28.69 5.84 -4.94
C ARG A 14 28.83 5.87 -3.42
N SER A 15 28.03 6.66 -2.70
CA SER A 15 28.13 6.82 -1.25
C SER A 15 27.04 6.11 -0.46
N ILE A 16 26.00 5.60 -1.12
CA ILE A 16 24.81 5.01 -0.47
C ILE A 16 25.15 3.69 0.25
N ASP A 17 24.78 3.60 1.53
CA ASP A 17 24.80 2.35 2.32
C ASP A 17 23.56 1.49 2.09
N VAL A 18 22.39 2.13 2.01
CA VAL A 18 21.09 1.47 1.87
C VAL A 18 20.27 2.20 0.81
N LEU A 19 19.90 1.47 -0.23
CA LEU A 19 19.07 1.93 -1.33
C LEU A 19 17.69 1.27 -1.22
N ILE A 20 16.64 2.09 -1.06
CA ILE A 20 15.25 1.64 -0.96
C ILE A 20 14.44 2.30 -2.07
N THR A 21 13.80 1.50 -2.94
CA THR A 21 12.86 2.02 -3.94
C THR A 21 11.43 2.01 -3.39
N CYS A 22 10.72 3.13 -3.51
CA CYS A 22 9.35 3.31 -3.00
C CYS A 22 8.45 4.07 -3.99
N THR A 23 8.67 3.90 -5.30
CA THR A 23 8.10 4.82 -6.30
C THR A 23 6.84 4.30 -6.99
N GLY A 24 6.66 2.98 -7.03
CA GLY A 24 5.64 2.34 -7.87
C GLY A 24 5.93 2.44 -9.38
N ASN A 25 7.13 2.87 -9.77
CA ASN A 25 7.53 3.07 -11.16
C ASN A 25 8.61 2.06 -11.59
N LYS A 26 8.74 1.82 -12.88
CA LYS A 26 9.71 0.86 -13.44
C LYS A 26 11.08 1.50 -13.69
N ASN A 27 12.13 0.69 -13.61
CA ASN A 27 13.51 1.07 -13.98
C ASN A 27 14.05 2.30 -13.24
N VAL A 28 13.70 2.44 -11.96
CA VAL A 28 14.19 3.50 -11.08
C VAL A 28 15.66 3.27 -10.77
N VAL A 29 16.03 2.01 -10.55
CA VAL A 29 17.40 1.56 -10.32
C VAL A 29 17.78 0.61 -11.44
N THR A 30 18.61 1.08 -12.36
CA THR A 30 19.07 0.34 -13.54
C THR A 30 20.39 -0.40 -13.24
N ARG A 31 20.82 -1.27 -14.16
CA ARG A 31 22.13 -1.93 -14.09
C ARG A 31 23.28 -0.94 -13.85
N SER A 32 23.29 0.19 -14.56
CA SER A 32 24.35 1.19 -14.45
C SER A 32 24.41 1.85 -13.06
N HIS A 33 23.27 1.96 -12.37
CA HIS A 33 23.25 2.40 -10.97
C HIS A 33 23.86 1.34 -10.06
N LEU A 34 23.44 0.08 -10.23
CA LEU A 34 23.92 -1.05 -9.42
C LEU A 34 25.43 -1.26 -9.56
N ASP A 35 25.96 -1.15 -10.78
CA ASP A 35 27.40 -1.23 -11.06
C ASP A 35 28.21 -0.12 -10.36
N ARG A 36 27.60 1.04 -10.09
CA ARG A 36 28.24 2.19 -9.43
C ARG A 36 28.05 2.23 -7.91
N LEU A 37 27.21 1.36 -7.33
CA LEU A 37 27.05 1.27 -5.88
C LEU A 37 28.37 0.91 -5.19
N LYS A 38 28.52 1.28 -3.93
CA LYS A 38 29.68 0.86 -3.15
C LYS A 38 29.59 -0.61 -2.74
N ASN A 39 30.73 -1.19 -2.41
CA ASN A 39 30.83 -2.53 -1.86
C ASN A 39 30.04 -2.64 -0.54
N GLY A 40 29.22 -3.68 -0.42
CA GLY A 40 28.37 -3.92 0.74
C GLY A 40 27.06 -3.13 0.77
N CYS A 41 26.71 -2.36 -0.27
CA CYS A 41 25.44 -1.64 -0.31
C CYS A 41 24.24 -2.59 -0.22
N ILE A 42 23.28 -2.27 0.64
CA ILE A 42 22.01 -2.99 0.75
C ILE A 42 21.03 -2.39 -0.24
N VAL A 43 20.35 -3.24 -1.00
CA VAL A 43 19.40 -2.85 -2.04
C VAL A 43 18.09 -3.59 -1.82
N CYS A 44 16.99 -2.85 -1.69
CA CYS A 44 15.66 -3.43 -1.53
C CYS A 44 14.55 -2.58 -2.12
N ASN A 45 13.40 -3.21 -2.30
CA ASN A 45 12.22 -2.59 -2.86
C ASN A 45 11.06 -2.65 -1.87
N MET A 46 10.47 -1.49 -1.60
CA MET A 46 9.30 -1.28 -0.76
C MET A 46 8.10 -0.74 -1.54
N GLY A 47 8.21 -0.66 -2.87
CA GLY A 47 7.12 -0.24 -3.74
C GLY A 47 6.14 -1.37 -4.05
N HIS A 48 5.55 -1.39 -5.25
CA HIS A 48 4.44 -2.30 -5.57
C HIS A 48 4.81 -3.47 -6.50
N SER A 49 5.81 -3.29 -7.35
CA SER A 49 6.18 -4.27 -8.37
C SER A 49 7.67 -4.61 -8.25
N ASN A 50 8.08 -5.77 -8.75
CA ASN A 50 9.48 -6.18 -8.86
C ASN A 50 10.24 -5.52 -10.03
N THR A 51 9.70 -4.44 -10.59
CA THR A 51 10.23 -3.75 -11.78
C THR A 51 10.92 -2.43 -11.46
N GLU A 52 10.92 -1.98 -10.19
CA GLU A 52 11.62 -0.74 -9.81
C GLU A 52 13.14 -0.88 -9.91
N ILE A 53 13.63 -2.08 -9.61
CA ILE A 53 15.04 -2.46 -9.66
C ILE A 53 15.22 -3.45 -10.81
N ASP A 54 16.17 -3.17 -11.69
CA ASP A 54 16.49 -4.02 -12.83
C ASP A 54 17.30 -5.26 -12.40
N VAL A 55 16.64 -6.18 -11.69
CA VAL A 55 17.23 -7.44 -11.23
C VAL A 55 17.48 -8.41 -12.39
N ALA A 56 16.70 -8.32 -13.46
CA ALA A 56 16.87 -9.16 -14.64
C ALA A 56 18.26 -8.95 -15.29
N SER A 57 18.71 -7.69 -15.38
CA SER A 57 20.04 -7.36 -15.89
C SER A 57 21.20 -7.92 -15.05
N LEU A 58 20.96 -8.36 -13.82
CA LEU A 58 21.96 -8.95 -12.92
C LEU A 58 22.09 -10.46 -13.10
N ARG A 59 21.23 -11.10 -13.90
CA ARG A 59 21.30 -12.54 -14.20
C ARG A 59 22.26 -12.80 -15.37
N THR A 60 23.51 -12.39 -15.19
CA THR A 60 24.60 -12.59 -16.16
C THR A 60 25.60 -13.64 -15.66
N PRO A 61 26.27 -14.40 -16.56
CA PRO A 61 27.25 -15.43 -16.16
C PRO A 61 28.48 -14.88 -15.42
N GLU A 62 28.78 -13.60 -15.58
CA GLU A 62 29.90 -12.91 -14.93
C GLU A 62 29.65 -12.59 -13.45
N LEU A 63 28.39 -12.52 -13.02
CA LEU A 63 28.00 -12.19 -11.66
C LEU A 63 27.74 -13.46 -10.87
N THR A 64 28.39 -13.56 -9.70
CA THR A 64 28.15 -14.67 -8.79
C THR A 64 27.03 -14.32 -7.84
N TRP A 65 25.99 -15.14 -7.81
CA TRP A 65 24.88 -15.04 -6.88
C TRP A 65 25.07 -16.03 -5.74
N GLU A 66 25.30 -15.53 -4.54
CA GLU A 66 25.46 -16.33 -3.33
C GLU A 66 24.26 -16.11 -2.41
N LYS A 67 23.53 -17.19 -2.11
CA LYS A 67 22.42 -17.14 -1.17
C LYS A 67 22.94 -17.22 0.26
N VAL A 68 22.90 -16.11 0.99
CA VAL A 68 23.37 -16.04 2.38
C VAL A 68 22.34 -16.65 3.33
N ARG A 69 21.06 -16.30 3.12
CA ARG A 69 19.91 -16.86 3.86
C ARG A 69 18.64 -16.73 3.02
N SER A 70 17.51 -17.13 3.58
CA SER A 70 16.21 -16.91 2.92
C SER A 70 16.00 -15.42 2.62
N GLN A 71 15.69 -15.08 1.37
CA GLN A 71 15.42 -13.72 0.89
C GLN A 71 16.59 -12.73 1.00
N VAL A 72 17.82 -13.23 1.15
CA VAL A 72 19.03 -12.38 1.15
C VAL A 72 20.09 -13.03 0.28
N GLU A 73 20.44 -12.32 -0.77
CA GLU A 73 21.41 -12.73 -1.78
C GLU A 73 22.56 -11.73 -1.83
N HIS A 74 23.80 -12.22 -1.85
CA HIS A 74 24.94 -11.45 -2.28
C HIS A 74 25.09 -11.57 -3.80
N ILE A 75 25.22 -10.43 -4.48
CA ILE A 75 25.57 -10.37 -5.89
C ILE A 75 26.98 -9.83 -5.98
N ILE A 76 27.90 -10.65 -6.51
CA ILE A 76 29.35 -10.40 -6.48
C ILE A 76 29.84 -10.19 -7.92
N TRP A 77 30.53 -9.07 -8.14
CA TRP A 77 31.18 -8.70 -9.39
C TRP A 77 32.57 -9.36 -9.50
N PRO A 78 33.12 -9.51 -10.73
CA PRO A 78 34.46 -10.07 -10.93
C PRO A 78 35.60 -9.34 -10.22
N ASP A 79 35.41 -8.05 -9.91
CA ASP A 79 36.36 -7.21 -9.16
C ASP A 79 36.31 -7.42 -7.63
N GLY A 80 35.42 -8.30 -7.16
CA GLY A 80 35.20 -8.60 -5.74
C GLY A 80 34.21 -7.66 -5.04
N LYS A 81 33.65 -6.66 -5.74
CA LYS A 81 32.54 -5.86 -5.20
C LYS A 81 31.32 -6.76 -4.97
N ARG A 82 30.67 -6.61 -3.83
CA ARG A 82 29.38 -7.25 -3.53
C ARG A 82 28.30 -6.23 -3.24
N ILE A 83 27.06 -6.51 -3.63
CA ILE A 83 25.87 -5.85 -3.07
C ILE A 83 25.01 -6.88 -2.36
N ILE A 84 24.21 -6.42 -1.40
CA ILE A 84 23.27 -7.25 -0.64
C ILE A 84 21.88 -6.97 -1.20
N MET A 85 21.35 -7.91 -1.97
CA MET A 85 20.00 -7.85 -2.51
C MET A 85 19.03 -8.49 -1.53
N LEU A 86 17.92 -7.80 -1.23
CA LEU A 86 16.84 -8.35 -0.42
C LEU A 86 15.67 -8.79 -1.30
N ALA A 87 15.15 -9.99 -1.04
CA ALA A 87 13.98 -10.59 -1.67
C ALA A 87 14.00 -10.60 -3.21
N GLU A 88 15.20 -10.63 -3.82
CA GLU A 88 15.40 -10.53 -5.27
C GLU A 88 14.68 -9.31 -5.91
N GLY A 89 14.62 -8.18 -5.17
CA GLY A 89 13.95 -6.95 -5.63
C GLY A 89 12.42 -6.98 -5.59
N ARG A 90 11.82 -8.05 -5.03
CA ARG A 90 10.41 -8.07 -4.64
C ARG A 90 10.18 -7.24 -3.38
N LEU A 91 8.91 -7.09 -3.00
CA LEU A 91 8.51 -6.37 -1.80
C LEU A 91 9.17 -6.99 -0.56
N VAL A 92 10.13 -6.25 0.00
CA VAL A 92 10.95 -6.74 1.10
C VAL A 92 10.15 -6.86 2.39
N ASN A 93 9.13 -6.02 2.59
CA ASN A 93 8.27 -6.08 3.76
C ASN A 93 7.54 -7.45 3.82
N LEU A 94 6.83 -7.83 2.77
CA LEU A 94 6.13 -9.12 2.71
C LEU A 94 7.07 -10.33 2.70
N SER A 95 8.25 -10.20 2.10
CA SER A 95 9.16 -11.33 1.89
C SER A 95 10.05 -11.59 3.10
N CYS A 96 10.50 -10.53 3.80
CA CYS A 96 11.52 -10.61 4.84
C CYS A 96 10.98 -10.38 6.26
N SER A 97 9.68 -10.12 6.41
CA SER A 97 9.06 -9.88 7.71
C SER A 97 7.66 -10.51 7.79
N SER A 98 7.20 -10.77 9.00
CA SER A 98 5.84 -11.24 9.24
C SER A 98 4.85 -10.06 9.21
N VAL A 99 3.64 -10.36 8.74
CA VAL A 99 2.48 -9.48 8.84
C VAL A 99 1.79 -9.75 10.19
N PRO A 100 1.45 -8.74 11.00
CA PRO A 100 0.73 -8.96 12.25
C PRO A 100 -0.60 -9.72 12.05
N SER A 101 -0.91 -10.68 12.91
CA SER A 101 -2.09 -11.56 12.77
C SER A 101 -3.43 -10.80 12.71
N PHE A 102 -3.54 -9.68 13.43
CA PHE A 102 -4.72 -8.80 13.39
C PHE A 102 -4.99 -8.28 11.96
N VAL A 103 -3.94 -7.94 11.21
CA VAL A 103 -4.03 -7.47 9.83
C VAL A 103 -4.57 -8.56 8.90
N VAL A 104 -4.05 -9.78 9.06
CA VAL A 104 -4.48 -10.95 8.29
C VAL A 104 -5.94 -11.29 8.60
N SER A 105 -6.35 -11.20 9.87
CA SER A 105 -7.71 -11.49 10.29
C SER A 105 -8.74 -10.58 9.62
N ILE A 106 -8.54 -9.26 9.65
CA ILE A 106 -9.54 -8.33 9.09
C ILE A 106 -9.59 -8.42 7.56
N THR A 107 -8.44 -8.63 6.91
CA THR A 107 -8.38 -8.88 5.46
C THR A 107 -9.11 -10.18 5.08
N ALA A 108 -8.83 -11.26 5.80
CA ALA A 108 -9.46 -12.56 5.57
C ALA A 108 -10.97 -12.51 5.80
N THR A 109 -11.44 -11.80 6.84
CA THR A 109 -12.88 -11.57 7.06
C THR A 109 -13.51 -10.82 5.91
N THR A 110 -12.84 -9.78 5.38
CA THR A 110 -13.35 -9.00 4.24
C THR A 110 -13.43 -9.85 2.97
N GLN A 111 -12.41 -10.68 2.70
CA GLN A 111 -12.41 -11.63 1.59
C GLN A 111 -13.48 -12.72 1.76
N ALA A 112 -13.67 -13.23 2.97
CA ALA A 112 -14.71 -14.21 3.28
C ALA A 112 -16.11 -13.65 3.04
N LEU A 113 -16.38 -12.40 3.44
CA LEU A 113 -17.63 -11.71 3.14
C LEU A 113 -17.84 -11.54 1.62
N ALA A 114 -16.79 -11.18 0.88
CA ALA A 114 -16.86 -11.09 -0.59
C ALA A 114 -17.14 -12.45 -1.27
N LEU A 115 -16.62 -13.55 -0.72
CA LEU A 115 -16.90 -14.90 -1.21
C LEU A 115 -18.33 -15.35 -0.90
N ILE A 116 -18.84 -15.04 0.31
CA ILE A 116 -20.23 -15.29 0.69
C ILE A 116 -21.20 -14.51 -0.24
N GLU A 117 -20.84 -13.28 -0.62
CA GLU A 117 -21.57 -12.47 -1.61
C GLU A 117 -21.57 -13.14 -3.00
N LEU A 118 -20.42 -13.58 -3.50
CA LEU A 118 -20.32 -14.28 -4.78
C LEU A 118 -21.15 -15.57 -4.80
N PHE A 119 -21.19 -16.29 -3.68
CA PHE A 119 -21.92 -17.55 -3.55
C PHE A 119 -23.45 -17.36 -3.54
N ASN A 120 -23.94 -16.32 -2.85
CA ASN A 120 -25.39 -16.06 -2.72
C ASN A 120 -25.96 -15.21 -3.86
N ALA A 121 -25.12 -14.77 -4.81
CA ALA A 121 -25.54 -13.95 -5.93
C ALA A 121 -26.45 -14.72 -6.90
N PRO A 122 -27.59 -14.14 -7.33
CA PRO A 122 -28.46 -14.77 -8.31
C PRO A 122 -27.77 -14.97 -9.66
N THR A 123 -28.14 -16.05 -10.35
CA THR A 123 -27.54 -16.48 -11.62
C THR A 123 -27.59 -15.35 -12.66
N GLY A 124 -26.43 -14.98 -13.21
CA GLY A 124 -26.30 -13.89 -14.21
C GLY A 124 -25.94 -12.51 -13.63
N ARG A 125 -25.86 -12.35 -12.30
CA ARG A 125 -25.38 -11.11 -11.66
C ARG A 125 -23.92 -10.80 -11.96
N TYR A 126 -23.09 -11.85 -12.07
CA TYR A 126 -21.67 -11.76 -12.44
C TYR A 126 -21.42 -12.66 -13.67
N LYS A 127 -20.90 -12.10 -14.75
CA LYS A 127 -20.31 -12.82 -15.91
C LYS A 127 -18.96 -13.47 -15.54
N GLN A 128 -18.33 -14.29 -16.37
CA GLN A 128 -16.94 -14.72 -16.12
C GLN A 128 -15.97 -13.64 -16.62
N ASP A 129 -15.51 -12.76 -15.72
CA ASP A 129 -14.58 -11.66 -16.02
C ASP A 129 -13.79 -11.27 -14.73
N VAL A 130 -12.78 -10.41 -14.84
CA VAL A 130 -12.08 -9.82 -13.70
C VAL A 130 -12.96 -8.75 -13.05
N TYR A 131 -13.57 -9.09 -11.92
CA TYR A 131 -14.36 -8.14 -11.12
C TYR A 131 -13.47 -7.25 -10.29
N LEU A 132 -13.27 -6.02 -10.74
CA LEU A 132 -12.80 -4.95 -9.86
C LEU A 132 -13.92 -4.65 -8.86
N LEU A 133 -13.60 -4.76 -7.56
CA LEU A 133 -14.54 -4.42 -6.48
C LEU A 133 -15.14 -3.02 -6.73
N PRO A 134 -16.48 -2.88 -6.69
CA PRO A 134 -17.07 -1.75 -7.36
C PRO A 134 -16.85 -0.41 -6.65
N LYS A 135 -16.93 0.63 -7.47
CA LYS A 135 -16.58 2.00 -7.15
C LYS A 135 -17.91 2.79 -7.04
N LYS A 136 -18.43 3.01 -5.84
CA LYS A 136 -18.32 4.34 -5.21
C LYS A 136 -17.31 4.11 -4.12
N MET A 137 -16.39 5.04 -3.90
CA MET A 137 -15.62 5.03 -2.67
C MET A 137 -14.07 5.09 -2.65
N GLY A 138 -13.39 5.45 -3.70
CA GLY A 138 -11.94 5.56 -3.79
C GLY A 138 -11.18 6.85 -3.52
N GLY A 139 -10.21 7.04 -4.41
CA GLY A 139 -9.06 7.87 -4.14
C GLY A 139 -8.08 7.17 -3.24
N ARG A 140 -7.94 5.85 -3.38
CA ARG A 140 -6.72 5.12 -3.03
C ARG A 140 -6.69 3.77 -3.75
N LEU A 141 -5.61 3.53 -4.46
CA LEU A 141 -5.17 2.19 -4.83
C LEU A 141 -4.90 1.46 -3.51
N VAL A 142 -5.64 0.40 -3.17
CA VAL A 142 -5.34 -0.39 -1.97
C VAL A 142 -4.31 -1.44 -2.35
N ASN A 143 -3.05 -1.08 -2.15
CA ASN A 143 -1.93 -2.00 -2.21
C ASN A 143 -1.86 -2.74 -0.87
N LEU A 144 -2.18 -4.04 -0.86
CA LEU A 144 -2.07 -4.88 0.33
C LEU A 144 -0.63 -5.39 0.48
N SER A 145 0.28 -4.48 0.82
CA SER A 145 1.66 -4.81 1.16
C SER A 145 2.02 -4.22 2.52
N CYS A 146 1.79 -4.99 3.58
CA CYS A 146 1.93 -4.50 4.94
C CYS A 146 2.60 -5.52 5.84
N SER A 147 3.93 -5.54 5.88
CA SER A 147 4.65 -6.05 7.06
C SER A 147 5.12 -4.92 8.01
N SER A 148 4.92 -3.65 7.64
CA SER A 148 5.43 -2.49 8.38
C SER A 148 4.41 -1.38 8.62
N VAL A 149 3.17 -1.53 8.13
CA VAL A 149 2.08 -0.59 8.42
C VAL A 149 1.43 -1.01 9.76
N PRO A 150 1.20 -0.09 10.71
CA PRO A 150 0.53 -0.41 11.97
C PRO A 150 -0.78 -1.16 11.71
N SER A 151 -1.03 -2.20 12.50
CA SER A 151 -2.18 -3.10 12.38
C SER A 151 -3.53 -2.36 12.26
N PHE A 152 -3.59 -1.19 12.88
CA PHE A 152 -4.65 -0.22 12.84
C PHE A 152 -5.00 0.35 11.45
N VAL A 153 -4.01 0.77 10.67
CA VAL A 153 -4.25 1.38 9.34
C VAL A 153 -4.84 0.34 8.38
N VAL A 154 -4.46 -0.93 8.55
CA VAL A 154 -5.04 -2.01 7.77
C VAL A 154 -6.46 -2.37 8.23
N SER A 155 -6.73 -2.27 9.54
CA SER A 155 -8.09 -2.38 10.09
C SER A 155 -9.05 -1.38 9.46
N ILE A 156 -8.69 -0.09 9.48
CA ILE A 156 -9.47 0.98 8.83
C ILE A 156 -9.71 0.65 7.35
N THR A 157 -8.66 0.22 6.64
CA THR A 157 -8.75 -0.10 5.21
C THR A 157 -9.74 -1.24 4.94
N ALA A 158 -9.68 -2.31 5.72
CA ALA A 158 -10.52 -3.47 5.52
C ALA A 158 -11.98 -3.23 6.00
N THR A 159 -12.22 -2.50 7.09
CA THR A 159 -13.57 -2.02 7.46
C THR A 159 -14.18 -1.18 6.35
N THR A 160 -13.38 -0.29 5.74
CA THR A 160 -13.80 0.55 4.62
C THR A 160 -14.20 -0.29 3.40
N GLN A 161 -13.44 -1.34 3.09
CA GLN A 161 -13.76 -2.28 2.01
C GLN A 161 -15.05 -3.06 2.30
N ALA A 162 -15.25 -3.55 3.52
CA ALA A 162 -16.47 -4.28 3.89
C ALA A 162 -17.72 -3.40 3.78
N LEU A 163 -17.66 -2.14 4.25
CA LEU A 163 -18.76 -1.18 4.10
C LEU A 163 -19.06 -0.87 2.63
N ALA A 164 -18.03 -0.76 1.79
CA ALA A 164 -18.22 -0.56 0.35
C ALA A 164 -18.94 -1.75 -0.29
N LEU A 165 -18.59 -2.99 0.07
CA LEU A 165 -19.27 -4.19 -0.43
C LEU A 165 -20.76 -4.21 -0.05
N ILE A 166 -21.09 -3.83 1.19
CA ILE A 166 -22.48 -3.77 1.67
C ILE A 166 -23.29 -2.70 0.92
N GLU A 167 -22.72 -1.51 0.68
CA GLU A 167 -23.37 -0.44 -0.12
C GLU A 167 -23.63 -0.90 -1.56
N LEU A 168 -22.70 -1.67 -2.13
CA LEU A 168 -22.82 -2.19 -3.48
C LEU A 168 -23.87 -3.28 -3.60
N PHE A 169 -23.98 -4.14 -2.58
CA PHE A 169 -25.03 -5.16 -2.52
C PHE A 169 -26.42 -4.54 -2.52
N ASN A 170 -26.62 -3.48 -1.73
CA ASN A 170 -27.90 -2.82 -1.52
C ASN A 170 -28.23 -1.75 -2.58
N ALA A 171 -27.30 -1.45 -3.48
CA ALA A 171 -27.49 -0.39 -4.45
C ALA A 171 -28.50 -0.79 -5.55
N PRO A 172 -29.45 0.11 -5.88
CA PRO A 172 -30.38 -0.14 -6.98
C PRO A 172 -29.65 -0.24 -8.32
N THR A 173 -30.17 -1.09 -9.20
CA THR A 173 -29.65 -1.30 -10.55
C THR A 173 -29.51 0.03 -11.29
N GLY A 174 -28.31 0.30 -11.84
CA GLY A 174 -27.99 1.53 -12.56
C GLY A 174 -27.42 2.68 -11.71
N ARG A 175 -27.32 2.53 -10.38
CA ARG A 175 -26.67 3.54 -9.50
C ARG A 175 -25.19 3.75 -9.79
N TYR A 176 -24.51 2.74 -10.33
CA TYR A 176 -23.07 2.74 -10.61
C TYR A 176 -22.78 2.36 -12.06
N LYS A 177 -21.89 3.13 -12.71
CA LYS A 177 -21.28 2.80 -14.01
C LYS A 177 -19.91 2.16 -13.79
N GLN A 178 -19.37 1.53 -14.84
CA GLN A 178 -18.01 0.98 -14.86
C GLN A 178 -16.94 2.09 -14.84
N ASP A 179 -16.72 2.74 -13.69
CA ASP A 179 -15.79 3.88 -13.54
C ASP A 179 -15.11 3.90 -12.15
N VAL A 180 -14.18 4.82 -11.85
CA VAL A 180 -13.50 5.01 -10.55
C VAL A 180 -14.20 6.11 -9.74
N TYR A 181 -14.37 5.90 -8.44
CA TYR A 181 -15.13 6.81 -7.56
C TYR A 181 -14.40 6.98 -6.22
N LEU A 182 -14.85 7.84 -5.26
CA LEU A 182 -14.24 8.23 -3.93
C LEU A 182 -15.14 8.06 -2.67
N LEU A 183 -14.64 7.68 -1.46
CA LEU A 183 -15.49 7.35 -0.27
C LEU A 183 -16.06 8.67 0.22
N PRO A 184 -17.38 8.83 0.47
CA PRO A 184 -17.88 9.99 1.15
C PRO A 184 -17.10 10.13 2.44
N LYS A 185 -16.57 11.33 2.67
CA LYS A 185 -15.76 11.64 3.84
C LYS A 185 -16.46 11.30 5.15
N LYS A 186 -17.79 11.37 5.19
CA LYS A 186 -18.58 10.98 6.35
C LYS A 186 -18.38 9.52 6.76
N MET A 187 -18.23 8.62 5.79
CA MET A 187 -17.92 7.21 6.09
C MET A 187 -16.46 7.03 6.53
N ASP A 188 -15.53 7.81 5.98
CA ASP A 188 -14.12 7.79 6.39
C ASP A 188 -13.97 8.24 7.86
N GLU A 189 -14.65 9.35 8.21
CA GLU A 189 -14.76 9.86 9.57
C GLU A 189 -15.44 8.85 10.51
N TYR A 190 -16.49 8.17 10.04
CA TYR A 190 -17.16 7.11 10.82
C TYR A 190 -16.20 5.95 11.11
N VAL A 191 -15.50 5.44 10.10
CA VAL A 191 -14.51 4.36 10.30
C VAL A 191 -13.41 4.81 11.27
N ALA A 192 -12.91 6.04 11.15
CA ALA A 192 -11.95 6.59 12.11
C ALA A 192 -12.53 6.66 13.54
N SER A 193 -13.81 7.02 13.70
CA SER A 193 -14.45 7.13 15.01
C SER A 193 -14.59 5.80 15.75
N LEU A 194 -14.87 4.70 15.04
CA LEU A 194 -14.98 3.34 15.60
C LEU A 194 -13.70 2.85 16.30
N HIS A 195 -12.60 3.50 15.96
CA HIS A 195 -11.26 3.10 16.27
C HIS A 195 -10.62 3.96 17.37
N LEU A 196 -11.20 5.12 17.70
CA LEU A 196 -10.73 6.03 18.75
C LEU A 196 -10.62 5.38 20.14
N PRO A 197 -11.56 4.50 20.58
CA PRO A 197 -11.46 3.87 21.89
C PRO A 197 -10.20 3.03 22.08
N ASN A 198 -9.61 2.50 21.01
CA ASN A 198 -8.38 1.70 21.09
C ASN A 198 -7.15 2.52 21.48
N PHE A 199 -7.21 3.86 21.38
CA PHE A 199 -6.12 4.77 21.75
C PHE A 199 -6.44 5.62 22.98
N ASP A 200 -7.56 5.35 23.66
CA ASP A 200 -8.09 6.23 24.71
C ASP A 200 -8.22 7.70 24.24
N ALA A 201 -8.56 7.86 22.94
CA ALA A 201 -8.68 9.17 22.33
C ALA A 201 -10.10 9.72 22.52
N HIS A 202 -10.21 10.91 23.10
CA HIS A 202 -11.47 11.61 23.30
C HIS A 202 -11.67 12.70 22.25
N LEU A 203 -12.77 12.63 21.51
CA LEU A 203 -13.11 13.62 20.49
C LEU A 203 -13.80 14.83 21.14
N THR A 204 -13.40 16.04 20.75
CA THR A 204 -14.11 17.26 21.14
C THR A 204 -15.33 17.45 20.24
N GLU A 205 -16.49 17.71 20.85
CA GLU A 205 -17.72 18.01 20.11
C GLU A 205 -17.86 19.51 19.85
N LEU A 206 -18.31 19.87 18.64
CA LEU A 206 -18.58 21.27 18.28
C LEU A 206 -19.83 21.78 18.98
N THR A 207 -19.75 22.99 19.55
CA THR A 207 -20.94 23.75 19.97
C THR A 207 -21.72 24.27 18.76
N ASP A 208 -22.99 24.68 18.95
CA ASP A 208 -23.82 25.22 17.86
C ASP A 208 -23.19 26.48 17.24
N ASP A 209 -22.65 27.35 18.08
CA ASP A 209 -22.01 28.58 17.64
C ASP A 209 -20.74 28.30 16.82
N GLN A 210 -19.92 27.33 17.23
CA GLN A 210 -18.73 26.92 16.49
C GLN A 210 -19.10 26.26 15.14
N ALA A 211 -20.10 25.38 15.13
CA ALA A 211 -20.57 24.73 13.91
C ALA A 211 -21.09 25.76 12.90
N LYS A 212 -21.89 26.73 13.37
CA LYS A 212 -22.38 27.85 12.55
C LYS A 212 -21.26 28.75 12.07
N TYR A 213 -20.30 29.08 12.94
CA TYR A 213 -19.14 29.92 12.60
C TYR A 213 -18.27 29.29 11.50
N LEU A 214 -18.07 27.98 11.56
CA LEU A 214 -17.29 27.22 10.59
C LEU A 214 -18.09 26.84 9.33
N GLY A 215 -19.42 27.02 9.33
CA GLY A 215 -20.30 26.56 8.25
C GLY A 215 -20.33 25.03 8.11
N LEU A 216 -20.18 24.30 9.22
CA LEU A 216 -20.11 22.84 9.25
C LEU A 216 -21.30 22.25 10.01
N ASN A 217 -21.63 21.00 9.71
CA ASN A 217 -22.53 20.21 10.54
C ASN A 217 -21.74 19.62 11.73
N LYS A 218 -22.34 19.60 12.93
CA LYS A 218 -21.76 18.95 14.12
C LYS A 218 -21.41 17.47 13.90
N ALA A 219 -22.14 16.79 13.02
CA ALA A 219 -21.93 15.39 12.67
C ALA A 219 -21.11 15.18 11.38
N GLY A 220 -20.39 16.21 10.92
CA GLY A 220 -19.56 16.17 9.73
C GLY A 220 -20.33 16.16 8.39
N PRO A 221 -19.63 16.07 7.24
CA PRO A 221 -18.17 15.97 7.13
C PRO A 221 -17.45 17.24 7.60
N PHE A 222 -16.35 17.07 8.33
CA PHE A 222 -15.62 18.18 8.98
C PHE A 222 -14.59 18.86 8.07
N LYS A 223 -14.38 18.31 6.87
CA LYS A 223 -13.43 18.82 5.87
C LYS A 223 -13.99 18.75 4.45
N PRO A 224 -13.67 19.73 3.59
CA PRO A 224 -14.11 19.73 2.20
C PRO A 224 -13.40 18.63 1.38
N ASN A 225 -13.97 18.26 0.24
CA ASN A 225 -13.49 17.16 -0.62
C ASN A 225 -12.01 17.27 -1.04
N TYR A 226 -11.49 18.49 -1.19
CA TYR A 226 -10.10 18.74 -1.61
C TYR A 226 -9.10 18.75 -0.45
N TYR A 227 -9.55 18.59 0.80
CA TYR A 227 -8.66 18.53 1.97
C TYR A 227 -7.82 17.25 1.93
N ARG A 228 -6.49 17.42 2.01
CA ARG A 228 -5.46 16.37 1.89
C ARG A 228 -5.09 15.78 3.24
#